data_AF-A0A535F693-F1
#
_entry.id   AF-A0A535F693-F1
#
_cell.length_a   1.000
_cell.length_b   1.000
_cell.length_c   1.000
_cell.angle_alpha   90.00
_cell.angle_beta   90.00
_cell.angle_gamma   90.00
#
_symmetry.space_group_name_H-M   'P 1'
#
loop_
_entity.id
_entity.type
_entity.pdbx_description
1 polymer ?
#
loop_
_entity_poly.entity_id
_entity_poly.type
_entity_poly.pdbx_seq_one_letter_code
_entity_poly.pdbx_strand_id
1 'polypeptide(L)'
;MNTASSSPPSQSVPHDLYPFSLSLSNLQKQTKRLTNAAAVAQSCQQTSTSDDCTDESPHVFLTDDTDNEPAIMNIIHKFTLNKAQQRVFRIIADHTLGRSKVGPQLRLGVFGEGGTGKSRLIAAVRAWFAMLNRQNELVVTAPTGTAAFNVAGITLHSAGNLPIGKQSKKKIGNKRKDWTDRQYLIVDEVSMVDCKMLVNLNINLKEAKSQPNDYFGGINIIFMGDFLQLATVSHLDVYVDKPSEWEYGHHLWRSINLVVLLTEQMRQSDDPPFAAALQRIRFHEPTQEDIEMLNSRIGASLQCPTSFPIVVRRHNLRDALNKERLQVASQASGVPITHCLANITSRTKMSLLEVYNIKGGRSKRRKSKGMESYQSFLERL
;
A
#
# COMPACT_ATOMS: atom_id res chain seq x y z
N MET A 1 19.31 53.05 -45.69
CA MET A 1 20.63 53.27 -45.06
C MET A 1 20.46 53.17 -43.56
N ASN A 2 21.37 52.44 -42.93
CA ASN A 2 21.68 52.32 -41.50
C ASN A 2 20.73 51.52 -40.59
N THR A 3 21.09 50.23 -40.57
CA THR A 3 21.12 49.29 -39.44
C THR A 3 21.49 49.91 -38.08
N ALA A 4 20.77 49.52 -37.03
CA ALA A 4 21.29 49.46 -35.67
C ALA A 4 20.66 48.27 -34.93
N SER A 5 21.53 47.31 -34.61
CA SER A 5 21.30 46.13 -33.80
C SER A 5 21.17 46.50 -32.32
N SER A 6 20.14 46.00 -31.63
CA SER A 6 20.17 45.82 -30.17
C SER A 6 19.37 44.58 -29.77
N SER A 7 20.10 43.59 -29.28
CA SER A 7 19.63 42.35 -28.66
C SER A 7 18.75 42.60 -27.43
N PRO A 8 17.68 41.82 -27.18
CA PRO A 8 16.92 41.89 -25.94
C PRO A 8 17.66 41.21 -24.76
N PRO A 9 17.39 41.63 -23.52
CA PRO A 9 18.18 41.29 -22.34
C PRO A 9 17.93 39.85 -21.85
N SER A 10 19.03 39.17 -21.51
CA SER A 10 19.05 37.93 -20.76
C SER A 10 18.49 38.16 -19.36
N GLN A 11 17.25 37.74 -19.10
CA GLN A 11 16.76 37.57 -17.74
C GLN A 11 17.08 36.15 -17.27
N SER A 12 18.13 36.07 -16.46
CA SER A 12 18.50 34.90 -15.66
C SER A 12 17.36 34.58 -14.69
N VAL A 13 16.71 33.42 -14.89
CA VAL A 13 15.75 32.86 -13.93
C VAL A 13 16.54 32.44 -12.67
N PRO A 14 16.11 32.81 -11.45
CA PRO A 14 16.81 32.41 -10.23
C PRO A 14 16.75 30.88 -10.07
N HIS A 15 17.90 30.23 -10.16
CA HIS A 15 18.10 28.85 -9.72
C HIS A 15 18.04 28.82 -8.19
N ASP A 16 16.85 28.73 -7.60
CA ASP A 16 16.66 28.29 -6.21
C ASP A 16 15.16 28.14 -5.92
N LEU A 17 14.58 26.98 -6.24
CA LEU A 17 13.24 26.59 -5.76
C LEU A 17 12.93 25.09 -5.87
N TYR A 18 13.90 24.20 -5.58
CA TYR A 18 13.62 22.77 -5.32
C TYR A 18 14.66 22.21 -4.32
N PRO A 19 14.27 21.72 -3.12
CA PRO A 19 15.24 21.19 -2.14
C PRO A 19 15.76 19.78 -2.46
N PHE A 20 15.58 19.28 -3.68
CA PHE A 20 15.99 17.92 -4.06
C PHE A 20 16.61 17.90 -5.46
N SER A 21 17.81 18.46 -5.59
CA SER A 21 18.70 18.15 -6.71
C SER A 21 19.64 17.00 -6.31
N LEU A 22 19.16 15.76 -6.42
CA LEU A 22 20.08 14.64 -6.50
C LEU A 22 20.77 14.72 -7.87
N SER A 23 22.04 15.16 -7.88
CA SER A 23 22.80 15.27 -9.12
C SER A 23 22.88 13.92 -9.84
N LEU A 24 22.84 13.94 -11.17
CA LEU A 24 23.02 12.75 -12.03
C LEU A 24 24.27 11.94 -11.65
N SER A 25 25.33 12.62 -11.19
CA SER A 25 26.56 12.00 -10.68
C SER A 25 26.37 11.19 -9.39
N ASN A 26 25.44 11.59 -8.51
CA ASN A 26 25.13 10.87 -7.28
C ASN A 26 24.29 9.62 -7.57
N LEU A 27 23.37 9.70 -8.53
CA LEU A 27 22.58 8.55 -8.98
C LEU A 27 23.48 7.50 -9.66
N GLN A 28 24.36 7.93 -10.56
CA GLN A 28 25.34 7.04 -11.21
C GLN A 28 26.28 6.37 -10.22
N LYS A 29 26.71 7.07 -9.15
CA LYS A 29 27.52 6.49 -8.07
C LYS A 29 26.76 5.43 -7.27
N GLN A 30 25.47 5.63 -7.00
CA GLN A 30 24.64 4.65 -6.28
C GLN A 30 24.38 3.40 -7.13
N THR A 31 24.07 3.56 -8.42
CA THR A 31 23.90 2.42 -9.34
C THR A 31 25.18 1.60 -9.43
N LYS A 32 26.34 2.24 -9.58
CA LYS A 32 27.63 1.54 -9.66
C LYS A 32 28.00 0.77 -8.38
N ARG A 33 27.60 1.30 -7.20
CA ARG A 33 27.76 0.60 -5.91
C ARG A 33 26.88 -0.65 -5.81
N LEU A 34 25.64 -0.58 -6.29
CA LEU A 34 24.71 -1.71 -6.30
C LEU A 34 25.16 -2.81 -7.27
N THR A 35 25.68 -2.45 -8.45
CA THR A 35 26.23 -3.42 -9.42
C THR A 35 27.46 -4.13 -8.87
N ASN A 36 28.35 -3.41 -8.17
CA ASN A 36 29.53 -4.01 -7.55
C ASN A 36 29.17 -4.93 -6.38
N ALA A 37 28.18 -4.59 -5.57
CA ALA A 37 27.69 -5.45 -4.50
C ALA A 37 27.07 -6.76 -5.04
N ALA A 38 26.36 -6.68 -6.17
CA ALA A 38 25.83 -7.86 -6.85
C ALA A 38 26.93 -8.76 -7.42
N ALA A 39 28.01 -8.18 -7.96
CA ALA A 39 29.16 -8.93 -8.47
C ALA A 39 29.95 -9.64 -7.34
N VAL A 40 30.11 -9.00 -6.19
CA VAL A 40 30.75 -9.60 -5.00
C VAL A 40 29.92 -10.75 -4.43
N ALA A 41 28.59 -10.63 -4.43
CA ALA A 41 27.70 -11.71 -4.02
C ALA A 41 27.77 -12.95 -4.95
N GLN A 42 28.08 -12.75 -6.24
CA GLN A 42 28.27 -13.82 -7.21
C GLN A 42 29.65 -14.48 -7.10
N SER A 43 30.71 -13.75 -6.70
CA SER A 43 32.04 -14.34 -6.49
C SER A 43 32.14 -15.20 -5.22
N CYS A 44 31.30 -14.95 -4.21
CA CYS A 44 31.28 -15.74 -2.97
C CYS A 44 30.68 -17.15 -3.12
N GLN A 45 30.11 -17.50 -4.29
CA GLN A 45 29.51 -18.82 -4.54
C GLN A 45 30.50 -19.83 -5.17
N GLN A 46 31.77 -19.46 -5.41
CA GLN A 46 32.74 -20.33 -6.10
C GLN A 46 33.90 -20.83 -5.23
N THR A 47 33.92 -20.58 -3.93
CA THR A 47 35.02 -21.05 -3.05
C THR A 47 34.50 -21.61 -1.73
N SER A 48 34.16 -22.90 -1.73
CA SER A 48 34.27 -23.78 -0.54
C SER A 48 34.07 -25.24 -0.96
N THR A 49 35.18 -25.93 -1.21
CA THR A 49 35.31 -27.40 -1.30
C THR A 49 35.93 -27.93 0.00
N SER A 50 35.59 -29.17 0.37
CA SER A 50 36.06 -30.04 1.48
C SER A 50 35.55 -29.71 2.88
N ASP A 51 35.15 -30.63 3.76
CA ASP A 51 34.83 -32.07 3.76
C ASP A 51 34.17 -32.33 5.13
N ASP A 52 33.02 -33.01 5.19
CA ASP A 52 32.73 -34.08 6.17
C ASP A 52 31.40 -34.76 5.80
N CYS A 53 31.48 -35.99 5.30
CA CYS A 53 30.34 -36.77 4.81
C CYS A 53 29.85 -37.72 5.91
N THR A 54 28.65 -37.50 6.45
CA THR A 54 27.79 -38.62 6.88
C THR A 54 26.79 -38.92 5.78
N ASP A 55 27.03 -40.04 5.11
CA ASP A 55 26.23 -40.65 4.05
C ASP A 55 24.87 -41.08 4.63
N GLU A 56 23.88 -40.18 4.59
CA GLU A 56 22.47 -40.58 4.63
C GLU A 56 21.92 -40.53 3.21
N SER A 57 21.69 -41.71 2.64
CA SER A 57 20.97 -41.91 1.39
C SER A 57 19.70 -41.05 1.33
N PRO A 58 19.36 -40.45 0.18
CA PRO A 58 18.20 -39.58 0.07
C PRO A 58 16.93 -40.33 0.45
N HIS A 59 16.31 -39.93 1.56
CA HIS A 59 14.93 -40.32 1.82
C HIS A 59 14.03 -39.65 0.77
N VAL A 60 13.68 -40.43 -0.26
CA VAL A 60 12.57 -40.12 -1.15
C VAL A 60 11.30 -40.26 -0.34
N PHE A 61 10.85 -39.16 0.25
CA PHE A 61 9.48 -39.05 0.74
C PHE A 61 8.57 -38.97 -0.49
N LEU A 62 8.06 -40.12 -0.93
CA LEU A 62 6.84 -40.18 -1.72
C LEU A 62 5.69 -39.76 -0.80
N THR A 63 5.45 -38.46 -0.68
CA THR A 63 4.19 -37.99 -0.12
C THR A 63 3.16 -38.07 -1.24
N ASP A 64 2.10 -38.84 -1.04
CA ASP A 64 0.96 -38.94 -1.95
C ASP A 64 0.44 -37.52 -2.31
N ASP A 65 0.80 -37.06 -3.52
CA ASP A 65 0.70 -35.65 -3.91
C ASP A 65 -0.54 -35.32 -4.76
N THR A 66 -1.61 -36.11 -4.68
CA THR A 66 -2.73 -36.01 -5.63
C THR A 66 -3.99 -35.34 -5.11
N ASP A 67 -4.22 -35.23 -3.80
CA ASP A 67 -5.56 -34.84 -3.31
C ASP A 67 -5.78 -33.32 -3.25
N ASN A 68 -4.71 -32.55 -3.01
CA ASN A 68 -4.81 -31.10 -2.85
C ASN A 68 -4.51 -30.30 -4.12
N GLU A 69 -3.84 -30.89 -5.12
CA GLU A 69 -3.58 -30.22 -6.40
C GLU A 69 -4.88 -29.87 -7.15
N PRO A 70 -5.92 -30.74 -7.19
CA PRO A 70 -7.23 -30.38 -7.73
C PRO A 70 -7.85 -29.17 -7.01
N ALA A 71 -7.65 -29.06 -5.70
CA ALA A 71 -8.18 -27.97 -4.89
C ALA A 71 -7.45 -26.65 -5.16
N ILE A 72 -6.12 -26.68 -5.25
CA ILE A 72 -5.28 -25.54 -5.66
C ILE A 72 -5.70 -25.08 -7.06
N MET A 73 -5.84 -26.02 -7.99
CA MET A 73 -6.28 -25.73 -9.35
C MET A 73 -7.69 -25.14 -9.38
N ASN A 74 -8.63 -25.63 -8.58
CA ASN A 74 -9.98 -25.08 -8.50
C ASN A 74 -9.95 -23.59 -8.12
N ILE A 75 -9.18 -23.20 -7.11
CA ILE A 75 -9.03 -21.79 -6.74
C ILE A 75 -8.38 -20.97 -7.86
N ILE A 76 -7.33 -21.50 -8.49
CA ILE A 76 -6.66 -20.84 -9.63
C ILE A 76 -7.66 -20.54 -10.76
N HIS A 77 -8.49 -21.52 -11.12
CA HIS A 77 -9.51 -21.36 -12.17
C HIS A 77 -10.63 -20.42 -11.74
N LYS A 78 -11.16 -20.57 -10.52
CA LYS A 78 -12.23 -19.74 -9.97
C LYS A 78 -11.88 -18.26 -9.97
N PHE A 79 -10.63 -17.92 -9.66
CA PHE A 79 -10.16 -16.53 -9.62
C PHE A 79 -9.45 -16.09 -10.91
N THR A 80 -9.39 -16.96 -11.92
CA THR A 80 -8.73 -16.71 -13.22
C THR A 80 -7.33 -16.12 -13.04
N LEU A 81 -6.50 -16.76 -12.21
CA LEU A 81 -5.17 -16.24 -11.87
C LEU A 81 -4.21 -16.39 -13.05
N ASN A 82 -3.44 -15.33 -13.36
CA ASN A 82 -2.37 -15.41 -14.36
C ASN A 82 -1.14 -16.19 -13.83
N LYS A 83 -0.15 -16.48 -14.69
CA LYS A 83 1.01 -17.31 -14.32
C LYS A 83 1.78 -16.78 -13.10
N ALA A 84 1.95 -15.47 -12.99
CA ALA A 84 2.67 -14.84 -11.88
C ALA A 84 1.85 -14.92 -10.58
N GLN A 85 0.54 -14.64 -10.63
CA GLN A 85 -0.37 -14.76 -9.50
C GLN A 85 -0.50 -16.22 -9.03
N GLN A 86 -0.57 -17.18 -9.97
CA GLN A 86 -0.57 -18.61 -9.66
C GLN A 86 0.70 -19.03 -8.91
N ARG A 87 1.87 -18.51 -9.31
CA ARG A 87 3.13 -18.80 -8.61
C ARG A 87 3.05 -18.35 -7.15
N VAL A 88 2.58 -17.12 -6.90
CA VAL A 88 2.42 -16.61 -5.53
C VAL A 88 1.40 -17.43 -4.75
N PHE A 89 0.26 -17.74 -5.37
CA PHE A 89 -0.78 -18.54 -4.74
C PHE A 89 -0.27 -19.93 -4.35
N ARG A 90 0.44 -20.62 -5.25
CA ARG A 90 1.06 -21.93 -4.97
C ARG A 90 2.07 -21.85 -3.83
N ILE A 91 2.96 -20.85 -3.82
CA ILE A 91 3.90 -20.65 -2.70
C ILE A 91 3.17 -20.59 -1.35
N ILE A 92 2.07 -19.83 -1.28
CA ILE A 92 1.27 -19.71 -0.05
C ILE A 92 0.56 -21.02 0.26
N ALA A 93 -0.07 -21.66 -0.73
CA ALA A 93 -0.79 -22.92 -0.56
C ALA A 93 0.16 -24.04 -0.07
N ASP A 94 1.29 -24.24 -0.74
CA ASP A 94 2.30 -25.23 -0.37
C ASP A 94 2.84 -24.95 1.03
N HIS A 95 3.07 -23.68 1.38
CA HIS A 95 3.47 -23.31 2.75
C HIS A 95 2.39 -23.66 3.78
N THR A 96 1.11 -23.43 3.49
CA THR A 96 0.02 -23.83 4.40
C THR A 96 -0.11 -25.34 4.57
N LEU A 97 0.34 -26.11 3.58
CA LEU A 97 0.35 -27.58 3.58
C LEU A 97 1.64 -28.17 4.17
N GLY A 98 2.59 -27.35 4.64
CA GLY A 98 3.87 -27.81 5.20
C GLY A 98 4.90 -28.25 4.14
N ARG A 99 4.67 -27.93 2.87
CA ARG A 99 5.51 -28.31 1.72
C ARG A 99 6.48 -27.19 1.30
N SER A 100 6.69 -26.21 2.18
CA SER A 100 7.48 -25.00 1.90
C SER A 100 8.96 -25.31 1.66
N LYS A 101 9.53 -24.73 0.60
CA LYS A 101 10.99 -24.71 0.35
C LYS A 101 11.70 -23.45 0.88
N VAL A 102 10.93 -22.49 1.42
CA VAL A 102 11.43 -21.14 1.83
C VAL A 102 11.83 -21.12 3.31
N GLY A 103 11.63 -22.22 4.03
CA GLY A 103 11.81 -22.36 5.46
C GLY A 103 10.49 -22.33 6.25
N PRO A 104 10.57 -22.37 7.59
CA PRO A 104 9.41 -22.52 8.47
C PRO A 104 8.57 -21.24 8.62
N GLN A 105 9.16 -20.07 8.37
CA GLN A 105 8.46 -18.79 8.39
C GLN A 105 8.53 -18.11 7.03
N LEU A 106 7.36 -17.88 6.42
CA LEU A 106 7.22 -17.14 5.18
C LEU A 106 7.23 -15.62 5.45
N ARG A 107 8.18 -14.91 4.87
CA ARG A 107 8.25 -13.44 4.85
C ARG A 107 8.32 -12.99 3.40
N LEU A 108 7.16 -12.94 2.77
CA LEU A 108 6.99 -12.79 1.33
C LEU A 108 6.69 -11.34 0.94
N GLY A 109 7.38 -10.81 -0.05
CA GLY A 109 7.04 -9.58 -0.75
C GLY A 109 6.37 -9.85 -2.10
N VAL A 110 5.19 -9.30 -2.34
CA VAL A 110 4.47 -9.37 -3.62
C VAL A 110 4.26 -7.96 -4.14
N PHE A 111 5.09 -7.55 -5.09
CA PHE A 111 5.08 -6.17 -5.59
C PHE A 111 4.70 -6.14 -7.06
N GLY A 112 4.15 -5.02 -7.50
CA GLY A 112 3.76 -4.84 -8.89
C GLY A 112 2.95 -3.58 -9.05
N GLU A 113 2.81 -3.08 -10.27
CA GLU A 113 2.07 -1.86 -10.52
C GLU A 113 0.58 -1.95 -10.14
N GLY A 114 -0.07 -0.81 -10.00
CA GLY A 114 -1.51 -0.74 -9.84
C GLY A 114 -2.23 -1.43 -11.01
N GLY A 115 -3.13 -2.37 -10.72
CA GLY A 115 -3.88 -3.12 -11.75
C GLY A 115 -3.33 -4.50 -12.10
N THR A 116 -2.19 -4.92 -11.53
CA THR A 116 -1.62 -6.29 -11.66
C THR A 116 -2.40 -7.42 -10.96
N GLY A 117 -3.56 -7.11 -10.37
CA GLY A 117 -4.44 -8.11 -9.71
C GLY A 117 -4.04 -8.53 -8.29
N LYS A 118 -3.22 -7.75 -7.57
CA LYS A 118 -2.88 -8.00 -6.15
C LYS A 118 -4.10 -8.27 -5.26
N SER A 119 -5.14 -7.43 -5.33
CA SER A 119 -6.36 -7.62 -4.52
C SER A 119 -7.15 -8.88 -4.91
N ARG A 120 -7.09 -9.30 -6.18
CA ARG A 120 -7.69 -10.57 -6.64
C ARG A 120 -6.93 -11.78 -6.10
N LEU A 121 -5.60 -11.70 -6.02
CA LEU A 121 -4.77 -12.70 -5.35
C LEU A 121 -5.10 -12.81 -3.85
N ILE A 122 -5.31 -11.69 -3.15
CA ILE A 122 -5.76 -11.71 -1.74
C ILE A 122 -7.10 -12.46 -1.60
N ALA A 123 -8.06 -12.21 -2.51
CA ALA A 123 -9.33 -12.91 -2.50
C ALA A 123 -9.18 -14.43 -2.72
N ALA A 124 -8.27 -14.85 -3.61
CA ALA A 124 -7.95 -16.25 -3.83
C ALA A 124 -7.33 -16.90 -2.58
N VAL A 125 -6.38 -16.23 -1.92
CA VAL A 125 -5.78 -16.71 -0.66
C VAL A 125 -6.84 -16.86 0.42
N ARG A 126 -7.75 -15.89 0.59
CA ARG A 126 -8.87 -16.02 1.54
C ARG A 126 -9.76 -17.22 1.24
N ALA A 127 -10.09 -17.45 -0.03
CA ALA A 127 -10.89 -18.60 -0.43
C ALA A 127 -10.18 -19.94 -0.15
N TRP A 128 -8.85 -19.98 -0.29
CA TRP A 128 -8.04 -21.14 0.09
C TRP A 128 -8.10 -21.43 1.59
N PHE A 129 -7.85 -20.43 2.44
CA PHE A 129 -7.99 -20.59 3.91
C PHE A 129 -9.42 -20.96 4.30
N ALA A 130 -10.43 -20.48 3.56
CA ALA A 130 -11.82 -20.86 3.77
C ALA A 130 -12.09 -22.33 3.46
N MET A 131 -11.56 -22.82 2.34
CA MET A 131 -11.66 -24.22 1.95
C MET A 131 -10.98 -25.15 2.97
N LEU A 132 -9.83 -24.74 3.52
CA LEU A 132 -9.13 -25.50 4.55
C LEU A 132 -9.78 -25.40 5.95
N ASN A 133 -10.89 -24.68 6.12
CA ASN A 133 -11.48 -24.35 7.43
C ASN A 133 -10.51 -23.64 8.40
N ARG A 134 -9.53 -22.90 7.87
CA ARG A 134 -8.46 -22.21 8.63
C ARG A 134 -8.57 -20.69 8.55
N GLN A 135 -9.78 -20.18 8.35
CA GLN A 135 -10.07 -18.75 8.13
C GLN A 135 -9.54 -17.86 9.26
N ASN A 136 -9.58 -18.36 10.50
CA ASN A 136 -9.12 -17.64 11.68
C ASN A 136 -7.59 -17.45 11.73
N GLU A 137 -6.84 -18.24 10.96
CA GLU A 137 -5.38 -18.13 10.90
C GLU A 137 -4.91 -16.95 10.05
N LEU A 138 -5.74 -16.47 9.12
CA LEU A 138 -5.40 -15.43 8.16
C LEU A 138 -6.00 -14.07 8.56
N VAL A 139 -5.14 -13.06 8.67
CA VAL A 139 -5.57 -11.67 8.80
C VAL A 139 -5.13 -10.86 7.60
N VAL A 140 -6.08 -10.19 6.96
CA VAL A 140 -5.82 -9.25 5.86
C VAL A 140 -5.90 -7.82 6.39
N THR A 141 -4.88 -7.04 6.09
CA THR A 141 -4.77 -5.66 6.57
C THR A 141 -4.30 -4.69 5.49
N ALA A 142 -4.57 -3.41 5.71
CA ALA A 142 -3.95 -2.31 4.97
C ALA A 142 -3.75 -1.08 5.89
N PRO A 143 -2.85 -0.14 5.56
CA PRO A 143 -2.61 1.07 6.37
C PRO A 143 -3.82 2.01 6.49
N THR A 144 -4.63 2.14 5.44
CA THR A 144 -5.79 3.05 5.38
C THR A 144 -7.12 2.31 5.44
N GLY A 145 -8.16 2.99 5.91
CA GLY A 145 -9.51 2.39 6.01
C GLY A 145 -10.10 2.00 4.65
N THR A 146 -9.92 2.85 3.63
CA THR A 146 -10.40 2.57 2.27
C THR A 146 -9.67 1.39 1.64
N ALA A 147 -8.33 1.32 1.79
CA ALA A 147 -7.56 0.16 1.29
C ALA A 147 -7.97 -1.13 2.01
N ALA A 148 -8.13 -1.08 3.33
CA ALA A 148 -8.55 -2.25 4.11
C ALA A 148 -9.95 -2.74 3.69
N PHE A 149 -10.88 -1.82 3.44
CA PHE A 149 -12.21 -2.15 2.94
C PHE A 149 -12.16 -2.84 1.57
N ASN A 150 -11.32 -2.35 0.64
CA ASN A 150 -11.20 -2.91 -0.71
C ASN A 150 -10.72 -4.37 -0.72
N VAL A 151 -9.93 -4.77 0.27
CA VAL A 151 -9.48 -6.17 0.45
C VAL A 151 -10.33 -6.96 1.45
N ALA A 152 -11.45 -6.39 1.89
CA ALA A 152 -12.32 -6.93 2.93
C ALA A 152 -11.55 -7.37 4.19
N GLY A 153 -10.59 -6.53 4.59
CA GLY A 153 -9.75 -6.67 5.76
C GLY A 153 -10.00 -5.56 6.79
N ILE A 154 -9.06 -5.42 7.73
CA ILE A 154 -9.08 -4.38 8.77
C ILE A 154 -7.84 -3.50 8.67
N THR A 155 -7.83 -2.34 9.33
CA THR A 155 -6.61 -1.51 9.31
C THR A 155 -5.47 -2.19 10.06
N LEU A 156 -4.24 -2.03 9.57
CA LEU A 156 -3.04 -2.56 10.21
C LEU A 156 -2.90 -2.02 11.65
N HIS A 157 -3.29 -0.76 11.86
CA HIS A 157 -3.36 -0.16 13.19
C HIS A 157 -4.30 -0.91 14.14
N SER A 158 -5.47 -1.36 13.64
CA SER A 158 -6.43 -2.13 14.44
C SER A 158 -5.92 -3.54 14.73
N ALA A 159 -5.37 -4.21 13.72
CA ALA A 159 -4.87 -5.58 13.81
C ALA A 159 -3.64 -5.70 14.72
N GLY A 160 -2.65 -4.82 14.51
CA GLY A 160 -1.38 -4.81 15.24
C GLY A 160 -1.40 -4.04 16.56
N ASN A 161 -2.56 -3.51 16.98
CA ASN A 161 -2.70 -2.64 18.15
C ASN A 161 -1.70 -1.46 18.16
N LEU A 162 -1.53 -0.82 17.00
CA LEU A 162 -0.53 0.23 16.81
C LEU A 162 -1.08 1.57 17.32
N PRO A 163 -0.21 2.42 17.92
CA PRO A 163 -0.62 3.75 18.36
C PRO A 163 -1.00 4.63 17.16
N ILE A 164 -1.96 5.52 17.37
CA ILE A 164 -2.37 6.52 16.36
C ILE A 164 -1.90 7.90 16.85
N GLY A 165 -1.02 8.55 16.09
CA GLY A 165 -0.49 9.89 16.40
C GLY A 165 0.42 9.94 17.63
N LYS A 166 0.34 11.02 18.41
CA LYS A 166 1.15 11.23 19.64
C LYS A 166 0.62 10.48 20.88
N GLN A 167 -0.44 9.68 20.73
CA GLN A 167 -1.00 8.96 21.89
C GLN A 167 -0.04 7.87 22.36
N SER A 168 0.08 7.73 23.69
CA SER A 168 0.88 6.69 24.34
C SER A 168 0.40 5.30 23.92
N LYS A 169 1.32 4.33 23.95
CA LYS A 169 1.05 2.91 23.69
C LYS A 169 -0.24 2.51 24.42
N LYS A 170 -1.28 2.12 23.68
CA LYS A 170 -2.48 1.53 24.31
C LYS A 170 -1.98 0.32 25.09
N LYS A 171 -2.26 0.27 26.40
CA LYS A 171 -1.98 -0.92 27.21
C LYS A 171 -2.50 -2.13 26.44
N ILE A 172 -1.68 -3.15 26.28
CA ILE A 172 -1.97 -4.42 25.59
C ILE A 172 -2.93 -5.24 26.46
N GLY A 173 -4.00 -4.61 26.94
CA GLY A 173 -5.02 -5.24 27.75
C GLY A 173 -5.93 -6.07 26.84
N ASN A 174 -5.91 -7.38 27.07
CA ASN A 174 -6.83 -8.40 26.53
C ASN A 174 -6.74 -8.79 25.05
N LYS A 175 -5.92 -8.13 24.21
CA LYS A 175 -5.77 -8.51 22.79
C LYS A 175 -4.67 -9.53 22.47
N ARG A 176 -3.93 -10.06 23.45
CA ARG A 176 -3.06 -11.24 23.22
C ARG A 176 -3.85 -12.41 22.63
N LYS A 177 -5.11 -12.58 23.07
CA LYS A 177 -6.04 -13.59 22.56
C LYS A 177 -6.33 -13.42 21.07
N ASP A 178 -6.28 -12.21 20.54
CA ASP A 178 -6.59 -11.97 19.13
C ASP A 178 -5.59 -12.67 18.21
N TRP A 179 -4.34 -12.88 18.65
CA TRP A 179 -3.25 -13.45 17.85
C TRP A 179 -2.88 -14.90 18.20
N THR A 180 -3.59 -15.55 19.13
CA THR A 180 -3.32 -16.93 19.53
C THR A 180 -3.35 -17.88 18.33
N ASP A 181 -4.46 -17.88 17.58
CA ASP A 181 -4.68 -18.80 16.46
C ASP A 181 -4.21 -18.22 15.11
N ARG A 182 -3.85 -16.94 15.06
CA ARG A 182 -3.40 -16.27 13.84
C ARG A 182 -1.98 -16.70 13.48
N GLN A 183 -1.78 -17.06 12.22
CA GLN A 183 -0.49 -17.53 11.70
C GLN A 183 -0.04 -16.77 10.45
N TYR A 184 -0.96 -16.11 9.73
CA TYR A 184 -0.69 -15.37 8.51
C TYR A 184 -1.22 -13.93 8.60
N LEU A 185 -0.39 -12.98 8.19
CA LEU A 185 -0.72 -11.57 8.09
C LEU A 185 -0.42 -11.05 6.68
N ILE A 186 -1.45 -10.64 5.95
CA ILE A 186 -1.30 -9.89 4.70
C ILE A 186 -1.34 -8.40 5.03
N VAL A 187 -0.35 -7.66 4.54
CA VAL A 187 -0.28 -6.19 4.61
C VAL A 187 -0.31 -5.64 3.19
N ASP A 188 -1.49 -5.25 2.71
CA ASP A 188 -1.66 -4.57 1.44
C ASP A 188 -1.31 -3.08 1.54
N GLU A 189 -0.97 -2.45 0.43
CA GLU A 189 -0.47 -1.07 0.35
C GLU A 189 0.73 -0.78 1.27
N VAL A 190 1.72 -1.67 1.27
CA VAL A 190 2.93 -1.55 2.11
C VAL A 190 3.76 -0.29 1.82
N SER A 191 3.57 0.38 0.68
CA SER A 191 4.22 1.67 0.38
C SER A 191 3.85 2.77 1.37
N MET A 192 2.71 2.63 2.05
CA MET A 192 2.23 3.53 3.11
C MET A 192 2.63 3.05 4.52
N VAL A 193 3.47 2.01 4.63
CA VAL A 193 4.00 1.52 5.91
C VAL A 193 5.39 2.10 6.16
N ASP A 194 5.59 2.71 7.33
CA ASP A 194 6.88 3.25 7.74
C ASP A 194 7.66 2.31 8.69
N CYS A 195 8.95 2.57 8.85
CA CYS A 195 9.84 1.77 9.71
C CYS A 195 9.34 1.71 11.16
N LYS A 196 8.82 2.82 11.69
CA LYS A 196 8.30 2.91 13.05
C LYS A 196 7.10 1.98 13.25
N MET A 197 6.18 1.96 12.30
CA MET A 197 5.00 1.13 12.32
C MET A 197 5.38 -0.35 12.23
N LEU A 198 6.37 -0.68 11.40
CA LEU A 198 6.90 -2.04 11.27
C LEU A 198 7.59 -2.54 12.56
N VAL A 199 8.40 -1.69 13.21
CA VAL A 199 9.03 -2.02 14.50
C VAL A 199 7.98 -2.25 15.59
N ASN A 200 6.98 -1.36 15.70
CA ASN A 200 5.90 -1.52 16.67
C ASN A 200 5.06 -2.78 16.40
N LEU A 201 4.80 -3.09 15.13
CA LEU A 201 4.12 -4.32 14.74
C LEU A 201 4.92 -5.55 15.20
N ASN A 202 6.22 -5.59 14.91
CA ASN A 202 7.09 -6.68 15.34
C ASN A 202 7.10 -6.85 16.87
N ILE A 203 7.25 -5.78 17.65
CA ILE A 203 7.22 -5.83 19.11
C ILE A 203 5.90 -6.41 19.61
N ASN A 204 4.78 -5.89 19.11
CA ASN A 204 3.46 -6.31 19.55
C ASN A 204 3.15 -7.77 19.17
N LEU A 205 3.59 -8.24 18.00
CA LEU A 205 3.41 -9.63 17.59
C LEU A 205 4.31 -10.59 18.37
N LYS A 206 5.57 -10.22 18.63
CA LYS A 206 6.48 -10.98 19.50
C LYS A 206 5.88 -11.19 20.89
N GLU A 207 5.31 -10.12 21.48
CA GLU A 207 4.64 -10.20 22.77
C GLU A 207 3.36 -11.06 22.69
N ALA A 208 2.55 -10.90 21.64
CA ALA A 208 1.29 -11.62 21.51
C ALA A 208 1.48 -13.13 21.28
N LYS A 209 2.51 -13.53 20.52
CA LYS A 209 2.86 -14.94 20.26
C LYS A 209 3.80 -15.53 21.30
N SER A 210 4.32 -14.73 22.23
CA SER A 210 5.34 -15.15 23.22
C SER A 210 6.60 -15.74 22.57
N GLN A 211 6.98 -15.20 21.40
CA GLN A 211 8.15 -15.60 20.63
C GLN A 211 9.10 -14.40 20.45
N PRO A 212 9.96 -14.07 21.44
CA PRO A 212 10.76 -12.85 21.42
C PRO A 212 11.93 -12.88 20.42
N ASN A 213 12.37 -14.07 20.01
CA ASN A 213 13.53 -14.23 19.14
C ASN A 213 13.15 -14.17 17.64
N ASP A 214 11.94 -14.61 17.29
CA ASP A 214 11.51 -14.71 15.90
C ASP A 214 10.99 -13.37 15.36
N TYR A 215 11.34 -13.05 14.11
CA TYR A 215 10.76 -11.90 13.42
C TYR A 215 9.23 -11.97 13.46
N PHE A 216 8.57 -10.87 13.81
CA PHE A 216 7.12 -10.78 13.92
C PHE A 216 6.47 -11.85 14.81
N GLY A 217 7.20 -12.39 15.80
CA GLY A 217 6.70 -13.45 16.67
C GLY A 217 6.40 -14.76 15.95
N GLY A 218 7.11 -15.05 14.85
CA GLY A 218 6.92 -16.26 14.04
C GLY A 218 5.74 -16.20 13.07
N ILE A 219 5.00 -15.10 13.01
CA ILE A 219 3.89 -14.92 12.07
C ILE A 219 4.41 -14.89 10.63
N ASN A 220 3.75 -15.62 9.74
CA ASN A 220 3.99 -15.55 8.31
C ASN A 220 3.45 -14.23 7.77
N ILE A 221 4.31 -13.39 7.20
CA ILE A 221 3.94 -12.05 6.74
C ILE A 221 4.05 -11.96 5.22
N ILE A 222 3.01 -11.41 4.59
CA ILE A 222 2.93 -11.21 3.14
C ILE A 222 2.71 -9.72 2.91
N PHE A 223 3.74 -9.02 2.45
CA PHE A 223 3.68 -7.62 2.08
C PHE A 223 3.25 -7.48 0.63
N MET A 224 2.26 -6.64 0.37
CA MET A 224 1.77 -6.36 -0.97
C MET A 224 1.72 -4.85 -1.21
N GLY A 225 2.06 -4.42 -2.43
CA GLY A 225 1.98 -2.99 -2.77
C GLY A 225 2.74 -2.59 -4.02
N ASP A 226 2.85 -1.28 -4.21
CA ASP A 226 3.58 -0.62 -5.28
C ASP A 226 4.31 0.61 -4.74
N PHE A 227 5.64 0.57 -4.69
CA PHE A 227 6.45 1.65 -4.13
C PHE A 227 6.49 2.91 -4.99
N LEU A 228 6.03 2.84 -6.25
CA LEU A 228 5.91 3.99 -7.14
C LEU A 228 4.53 4.67 -7.03
N GLN A 229 3.71 4.27 -6.07
CA GLN A 229 2.48 4.98 -5.69
C GLN A 229 2.76 5.96 -4.53
N LEU A 230 1.80 6.13 -3.61
CA LEU A 230 1.94 7.03 -2.48
C LEU A 230 2.92 6.43 -1.45
N ALA A 231 3.96 7.20 -1.15
CA ALA A 231 4.89 6.94 -0.06
C ALA A 231 4.26 7.22 1.32
N THR A 232 4.99 6.90 2.38
CA THR A 232 4.56 7.18 3.74
C THR A 232 4.48 8.69 4.00
N VAL A 233 3.53 9.12 4.83
CA VAL A 233 3.42 10.54 5.24
C VAL A 233 4.52 10.92 6.23
N SER A 234 5.14 9.96 6.91
CA SER A 234 6.14 10.17 7.96
C SER A 234 7.57 10.33 7.45
N HIS A 235 7.81 10.16 6.14
CA HIS A 235 9.14 10.23 5.50
C HIS A 235 10.16 9.19 6.01
N LEU A 236 9.69 8.13 6.67
CA LEU A 236 10.47 7.00 7.18
C LEU A 236 10.11 5.73 6.40
N ASP A 237 10.21 5.82 5.07
CA ASP A 237 9.86 4.75 4.16
C ASP A 237 10.73 3.50 4.40
N VAL A 238 10.10 2.32 4.45
CA VAL A 238 10.78 1.05 4.76
C VAL A 238 11.93 0.70 3.81
N TYR A 239 11.86 1.19 2.57
CA TYR A 239 12.79 0.89 1.48
C TYR A 239 13.92 1.92 1.32
N VAL A 240 13.93 3.01 2.09
CA VAL A 240 14.94 4.07 1.98
C VAL A 240 15.97 3.93 3.10
N ASP A 241 17.16 3.41 2.80
CA ASP A 241 18.24 3.33 3.78
C ASP A 241 18.77 4.71 4.16
N LYS A 242 18.29 5.21 5.29
CA LYS A 242 18.84 6.39 5.96
C LYS A 242 19.22 6.02 7.38
N PRO A 243 20.43 6.36 7.84
CA PRO A 243 20.77 6.29 9.25
C PRO A 243 19.70 7.05 10.04
N SER A 244 18.96 6.33 10.86
CA SER A 244 17.86 6.88 11.65
C SER A 244 17.67 6.05 12.90
N GLU A 245 16.95 6.61 13.87
CA GLU A 245 16.54 5.92 15.10
C GLU A 245 15.75 4.62 14.83
N TRP A 246 15.29 4.42 13.59
CA TRP A 246 14.46 3.30 13.16
C TRP A 246 15.20 2.31 12.25
N GLU A 247 16.53 2.22 12.35
CA GLU A 247 17.37 1.27 11.60
C GLU A 247 16.90 -0.19 11.73
N TYR A 248 16.38 -0.57 12.90
CA TYR A 248 15.80 -1.89 13.09
C TYR A 248 14.57 -2.14 12.20
N GLY A 249 13.81 -1.10 11.85
CA GLY A 249 12.71 -1.21 10.88
C GLY A 249 13.21 -1.59 9.49
N HIS A 250 14.34 -1.04 9.05
CA HIS A 250 14.95 -1.45 7.79
C HIS A 250 15.51 -2.89 7.87
N HIS A 251 16.05 -3.31 9.01
CA HIS A 251 16.42 -4.72 9.23
C HIS A 251 15.21 -5.66 9.13
N LEU A 252 14.07 -5.28 9.71
CA LEU A 252 12.81 -6.03 9.58
C LEU A 252 12.37 -6.10 8.13
N TRP A 253 12.46 -5.00 7.38
CA TRP A 253 12.17 -4.99 5.95
C TRP A 253 13.09 -5.92 5.15
N ARG A 254 14.40 -5.90 5.43
CA ARG A 254 15.40 -6.79 4.82
C ARG A 254 15.25 -8.26 5.19
N SER A 255 14.48 -8.58 6.24
CA SER A 255 14.24 -9.97 6.64
C SER A 255 13.33 -10.74 5.68
N ILE A 256 12.70 -10.05 4.71
CA ILE A 256 11.94 -10.67 3.60
C ILE A 256 12.82 -11.73 2.93
N ASN A 257 12.35 -12.97 2.90
CA ASN A 257 13.10 -14.12 2.39
C ASN A 257 12.66 -14.58 0.99
N LEU A 258 11.57 -14.02 0.48
CA LEU A 258 11.11 -14.28 -0.88
C LEU A 258 10.41 -13.05 -1.46
N VAL A 259 10.68 -12.75 -2.73
CA VAL A 259 10.03 -11.66 -3.45
C VAL A 259 9.49 -12.17 -4.78
N VAL A 260 8.25 -11.81 -5.11
CA VAL A 260 7.63 -12.04 -6.41
C VAL A 260 7.15 -10.72 -6.97
N LEU A 261 7.49 -10.46 -8.23
CA LEU A 261 7.05 -9.27 -8.96
C LEU A 261 5.92 -9.65 -9.93
N LEU A 262 4.79 -8.96 -9.81
CA LEU A 262 3.67 -9.02 -10.75
C LEU A 262 3.87 -7.92 -11.79
N THR A 263 4.01 -8.31 -13.05
CA THR A 263 4.35 -7.40 -14.16
C THR A 263 3.23 -7.23 -15.18
N GLU A 264 2.23 -8.12 -15.17
CA GLU A 264 1.16 -8.13 -16.16
C GLU A 264 0.01 -7.19 -15.73
N GLN A 265 -0.29 -6.20 -16.57
CA GLN A 265 -1.37 -5.24 -16.36
C GLN A 265 -2.73 -5.87 -16.71
N MET A 266 -3.59 -6.05 -15.70
CA MET A 266 -4.90 -6.70 -15.88
C MET A 266 -6.07 -5.69 -15.91
N ARG A 267 -5.85 -4.45 -15.45
CA ARG A 267 -6.93 -3.45 -15.34
C ARG A 267 -7.14 -2.68 -16.64
N GLN A 268 -6.05 -2.34 -17.33
CA GLN A 268 -6.08 -1.64 -18.61
C GLN A 268 -5.73 -2.58 -19.78
N SER A 269 -6.06 -3.87 -19.66
CA SER A 269 -5.81 -4.86 -20.72
C SER A 269 -6.46 -4.49 -22.05
N ASP A 270 -7.61 -3.82 -21.98
CA ASP A 270 -8.43 -3.48 -23.15
C ASP A 270 -7.98 -2.17 -23.81
N ASP A 271 -7.03 -1.45 -23.20
CA ASP A 271 -6.42 -0.23 -23.74
C ASP A 271 -4.89 -0.28 -23.59
N PRO A 272 -4.21 -1.06 -24.45
CA PRO A 272 -2.74 -1.21 -24.39
C PRO A 272 -1.96 0.12 -24.52
N PRO A 273 -2.35 1.08 -25.38
CA PRO A 273 -1.72 2.39 -25.43
C PRO A 273 -1.77 3.13 -24.09
N PHE A 274 -2.94 3.15 -23.44
CA PHE A 274 -3.09 3.78 -22.14
C PHE A 274 -2.31 3.06 -21.03
N ALA A 275 -2.32 1.72 -21.04
CA ALA A 275 -1.51 0.93 -20.10
C ALA A 275 -0.01 1.26 -20.22
N ALA A 276 0.52 1.35 -21.45
CA ALA A 276 1.91 1.71 -21.70
C ALA A 276 2.25 3.13 -21.24
N ALA A 277 1.35 4.09 -21.46
CA ALA A 277 1.50 5.46 -20.97
C ALA A 277 1.55 5.51 -19.43
N LEU A 278 0.66 4.80 -18.74
CA LEU A 278 0.65 4.73 -17.28
C LEU A 278 1.94 4.10 -16.73
N GLN A 279 2.48 3.09 -17.41
CA GLN A 279 3.74 2.47 -17.04
C GLN A 279 4.90 3.48 -17.13
N ARG A 280 4.99 4.26 -18.21
CA ARG A 280 6.01 5.33 -18.36
C ARG A 280 5.86 6.43 -17.32
N ILE A 281 4.63 6.87 -17.06
CA ILE A 281 4.32 7.86 -16.02
C ILE A 281 4.75 7.36 -14.63
N ARG A 282 4.51 6.08 -14.33
CA ARG A 282 4.92 5.45 -13.06
C ARG A 282 6.43 5.56 -12.82
N PHE A 283 7.25 5.53 -13.88
CA PHE A 283 8.71 5.71 -13.80
C PHE A 283 9.19 7.14 -14.00
N HIS A 284 8.28 8.12 -14.11
CA HIS A 284 8.59 9.53 -14.39
C HIS A 284 9.26 9.75 -15.77
N GLU A 285 8.94 8.91 -16.75
CA GLU A 285 9.47 8.98 -18.11
C GLU A 285 8.33 9.11 -19.16
N PRO A 286 7.35 10.03 -19.00
CA PRO A 286 6.31 10.21 -20.00
C PRO A 286 6.88 10.75 -21.31
N THR A 287 6.38 10.24 -22.43
CA THR A 287 6.63 10.79 -23.76
C THR A 287 5.72 12.00 -24.01
N GLN A 288 6.04 12.77 -25.04
CA GLN A 288 5.19 13.91 -25.45
C GLN A 288 3.80 13.41 -25.88
N GLU A 289 3.74 12.26 -26.55
CA GLU A 289 2.51 11.60 -26.97
C GLU A 289 1.64 11.19 -25.76
N ASP A 290 2.25 10.73 -24.66
CA ASP A 290 1.52 10.41 -23.42
C ASP A 290 0.86 11.65 -22.82
N ILE A 291 1.58 12.77 -22.80
CA ILE A 291 1.10 14.04 -22.26
C ILE A 291 -0.04 14.57 -23.13
N GLU A 292 0.10 14.52 -24.45
CA GLU A 292 -0.94 14.93 -25.40
C GLU A 292 -2.19 14.05 -25.29
N MET A 293 -2.01 12.74 -25.17
CA MET A 293 -3.10 11.80 -24.92
C MET A 293 -3.89 12.17 -23.65
N LEU A 294 -3.21 12.49 -22.55
CA LEU A 294 -3.87 12.93 -21.32
C LEU A 294 -4.56 14.30 -21.47
N ASN A 295 -3.88 15.26 -22.11
CA ASN A 295 -4.40 16.61 -22.33
C ASN A 295 -5.64 16.62 -23.24
N SER A 296 -5.76 15.66 -24.17
CA SER A 296 -6.95 15.48 -25.02
C SER A 296 -8.24 15.26 -24.21
N ARG A 297 -8.13 14.87 -22.93
CA ARG A 297 -9.27 14.64 -22.03
C ARG A 297 -9.69 15.88 -21.25
N ILE A 298 -8.92 16.96 -21.29
CA ILE A 298 -9.26 18.22 -20.62
C ILE A 298 -10.47 18.84 -21.32
N GLY A 299 -11.54 19.10 -20.57
CA GLY A 299 -12.78 19.67 -21.12
C GLY A 299 -13.62 18.68 -21.93
N ALA A 300 -13.27 17.39 -21.95
CA ALA A 300 -14.07 16.37 -22.63
C ALA A 300 -15.49 16.30 -22.03
N SER A 301 -16.50 16.20 -22.89
CA SER A 301 -17.90 16.07 -22.47
C SER A 301 -18.13 14.72 -21.78
N LEU A 302 -18.79 14.76 -20.62
CA LEU A 302 -19.15 13.57 -19.85
C LEU A 302 -20.65 13.36 -19.92
N GLN A 303 -21.07 12.17 -20.39
CA GLN A 303 -22.49 11.86 -20.66
C GLN A 303 -23.38 11.92 -19.41
N CYS A 304 -22.83 11.74 -18.21
CA CYS A 304 -23.59 11.86 -16.96
C CYS A 304 -22.72 12.37 -15.79
N PRO A 305 -22.67 13.69 -15.54
CA PRO A 305 -21.81 14.33 -14.53
C PRO A 305 -21.91 13.79 -13.11
N THR A 306 -23.04 13.17 -12.76
CA THR A 306 -23.36 12.66 -11.41
C THR A 306 -22.96 11.20 -11.21
N SER A 307 -22.61 10.48 -12.27
CA SER A 307 -22.42 9.02 -12.23
C SER A 307 -21.00 8.57 -11.90
N PHE A 308 -20.01 9.47 -11.96
CA PHE A 308 -18.60 9.14 -11.78
C PHE A 308 -18.03 9.69 -10.48
N PRO A 309 -17.05 8.98 -9.88
CA PRO A 309 -16.31 9.49 -8.74
C PRO A 309 -15.43 10.67 -9.15
N ILE A 310 -15.44 11.74 -8.35
CA ILE A 310 -14.54 12.88 -8.53
C ILE A 310 -13.36 12.72 -7.58
N VAL A 311 -12.15 12.68 -8.15
CA VAL A 311 -10.90 12.60 -7.38
C VAL A 311 -10.28 13.99 -7.35
N VAL A 312 -10.02 14.49 -6.14
CA VAL A 312 -9.36 15.79 -5.93
C VAL A 312 -8.23 15.67 -4.92
N ARG A 313 -7.24 16.56 -5.05
CA ARG A 313 -6.04 16.55 -4.21
C ARG A 313 -6.32 16.89 -2.74
N ARG A 314 -7.25 17.82 -2.45
CA ARG A 314 -7.43 18.38 -1.10
C ARG A 314 -8.76 17.96 -0.47
N HIS A 315 -8.72 17.63 0.81
CA HIS A 315 -9.92 17.23 1.57
C HIS A 315 -11.00 18.32 1.60
N ASN A 316 -10.63 19.59 1.75
CA ASN A 316 -11.60 20.70 1.77
C ASN A 316 -12.39 20.81 0.45
N LEU A 317 -11.73 20.62 -0.70
CA LEU A 317 -12.38 20.62 -2.00
C LEU A 317 -13.28 19.39 -2.18
N ARG A 318 -12.81 18.22 -1.74
CA ARG A 318 -13.61 16.99 -1.74
C ARG A 318 -14.90 17.18 -0.93
N ASP A 319 -14.79 17.75 0.26
CA ASP A 319 -15.93 17.93 1.16
C ASP A 319 -16.91 18.96 0.61
N ALA A 320 -16.42 20.02 -0.05
CA ALA A 320 -17.25 20.99 -0.76
C ALA A 320 -18.05 20.34 -1.91
N LEU A 321 -17.37 19.57 -2.77
CA LEU A 321 -18.00 18.86 -3.89
C LEU A 321 -19.00 17.81 -3.40
N ASN A 322 -18.66 17.06 -2.35
CA ASN A 322 -19.58 16.08 -1.75
C ASN A 322 -20.84 16.75 -1.20
N LYS A 323 -20.70 17.93 -0.58
CA LYS A 323 -21.84 18.69 -0.06
C LYS A 323 -22.75 19.19 -1.17
N GLU A 324 -22.17 19.72 -2.25
CA GLU A 324 -22.91 20.15 -3.43
C GLU A 324 -23.68 18.97 -4.06
N ARG A 325 -23.01 17.83 -4.27
CA ARG A 325 -23.64 16.61 -4.82
C ARG A 325 -24.76 16.07 -3.92
N LEU A 326 -24.59 16.17 -2.60
CA LEU A 326 -25.63 15.77 -1.65
C LEU A 326 -26.89 16.64 -1.79
N GLN A 327 -26.72 17.95 -1.98
CA GLN A 327 -27.84 18.87 -2.18
C GLN A 327 -28.59 18.54 -3.48
N VAL A 328 -27.87 18.33 -4.58
CA VAL A 328 -28.46 17.92 -5.86
C VAL A 328 -29.22 16.59 -5.73
N ALA A 329 -28.64 15.60 -5.05
CA ALA A 329 -29.28 14.30 -4.83
C ALA A 329 -30.53 14.40 -3.93
N SER A 330 -30.50 15.24 -2.89
CA SER A 330 -31.64 15.46 -2.00
C SER A 330 -32.79 16.16 -2.73
N GLN A 331 -32.49 17.15 -3.58
CA GLN A 331 -33.49 17.81 -4.42
C GLN A 331 -34.10 16.85 -5.44
N ALA A 332 -33.27 16.06 -6.13
CA ALA A 332 -33.73 15.12 -7.15
C ALA A 332 -34.58 13.97 -6.59
N SER A 333 -34.27 13.49 -5.38
CA SER A 333 -35.00 12.39 -4.74
C SER A 333 -36.22 12.85 -3.92
N GLY A 334 -36.32 14.14 -3.59
CA GLY A 334 -37.31 14.65 -2.63
C GLY A 334 -37.12 14.16 -1.20
N VAL A 335 -36.05 13.40 -0.93
CA VAL A 335 -35.73 12.87 0.40
C VAL A 335 -34.71 13.79 1.07
N PRO A 336 -34.97 14.30 2.29
CA PRO A 336 -34.00 15.08 3.03
C PRO A 336 -32.80 14.20 3.42
N ILE A 337 -31.62 14.50 2.85
CA ILE A 337 -30.40 13.77 3.18
C ILE A 337 -29.63 14.52 4.27
N THR A 338 -29.44 13.87 5.41
CA THR A 338 -28.68 14.43 6.54
C THR A 338 -27.21 14.06 6.43
N HIS A 339 -26.33 15.05 6.30
CA HIS A 339 -24.88 14.84 6.27
C HIS A 339 -24.30 14.76 7.68
N CYS A 340 -24.10 13.55 8.20
CA CYS A 340 -23.45 13.33 9.49
C CYS A 340 -21.93 13.26 9.33
N LEU A 341 -21.24 14.38 9.58
CA LEU A 341 -19.79 14.38 9.69
C LEU A 341 -19.38 13.72 11.01
N ALA A 342 -18.67 12.60 10.93
CA ALA A 342 -18.04 11.99 12.08
C ALA A 342 -16.88 12.87 12.58
N ASN A 343 -17.18 13.88 13.41
CA ASN A 343 -16.18 14.60 14.17
C ASN A 343 -15.75 13.72 15.34
N ILE A 344 -14.73 12.89 15.15
CA ILE A 344 -14.19 12.07 16.23
C ILE A 344 -13.36 12.97 17.15
N THR A 345 -14.04 13.68 18.07
CA THR A 345 -13.40 14.45 19.15
C THR A 345 -13.33 13.65 20.45
N SER A 346 -14.21 12.67 20.68
CA SER A 346 -14.04 11.61 21.69
C SER A 346 -14.80 10.34 21.26
N ARG A 347 -14.30 9.16 21.64
CA ARG A 347 -14.93 7.85 21.35
C ARG A 347 -15.63 7.29 22.58
N THR A 348 -16.68 7.96 23.03
CA THR A 348 -17.71 7.33 23.87
C THR A 348 -18.81 6.78 22.97
N LYS A 349 -19.34 5.58 23.30
CA LYS A 349 -20.43 4.93 22.56
C LYS A 349 -21.62 5.89 22.46
N MET A 350 -21.81 6.53 21.30
CA MET A 350 -23.01 7.33 21.06
C MET A 350 -24.18 6.42 20.74
N SER A 351 -25.31 6.66 21.38
CA SER A 351 -26.58 6.03 21.04
C SER A 351 -27.15 6.61 19.73
N LEU A 352 -27.99 5.84 19.03
CA LEU A 352 -28.68 6.30 17.81
C LEU A 352 -29.42 7.63 18.00
N LEU A 353 -30.02 7.83 19.18
CA LEU A 353 -30.72 9.06 19.56
C LEU A 353 -29.79 10.29 19.65
N GLU A 354 -28.54 10.10 20.07
CA GLU A 354 -27.55 11.19 20.13
C GLU A 354 -27.07 11.61 18.74
N VAL A 355 -27.00 10.68 17.78
CA VAL A 355 -26.66 10.96 16.38
C VAL A 355 -27.74 11.83 15.73
N TYR A 356 -29.02 11.57 15.99
CA TYR A 356 -30.13 12.39 15.48
C TYR A 356 -30.18 13.80 16.11
N ASN A 357 -29.60 13.97 17.31
CA ASN A 357 -29.59 15.23 18.04
C ASN A 357 -28.35 16.11 17.79
N ILE A 358 -27.47 15.75 16.84
CA ILE A 358 -26.37 16.61 16.40
C ILE A 358 -26.94 17.77 15.58
N LYS A 359 -27.51 18.77 16.26
CA LYS A 359 -27.69 20.12 15.70
C LYS A 359 -26.32 20.78 15.65
N GLY A 360 -25.94 21.26 14.46
CA GLY A 360 -24.62 21.81 14.14
C GLY A 360 -23.99 22.60 15.29
N GLY A 361 -22.90 22.06 15.83
CA GLY A 361 -22.22 22.62 16.99
C GLY A 361 -21.76 24.06 16.72
N ARG A 362 -22.31 25.01 17.49
CA ARG A 362 -21.71 26.33 17.72
C ARG A 362 -20.30 26.12 18.27
N SER A 363 -19.30 26.38 17.44
CA SER A 363 -17.91 26.45 17.89
C SER A 363 -17.77 27.57 18.92
N LYS A 364 -17.13 27.25 20.06
CA LYS A 364 -16.76 28.24 21.07
C LYS A 364 -15.88 29.32 20.42
N ARG A 365 -16.32 30.57 20.56
CA ARG A 365 -15.61 31.82 20.20
C ARG A 365 -14.09 31.70 20.36
N ARG A 366 -13.37 31.78 19.23
CA ARG A 366 -12.04 32.41 19.17
C ARG A 366 -12.21 33.72 18.40
N LYS A 367 -11.95 34.85 19.06
CA LYS A 367 -11.83 36.16 18.42
C LYS A 367 -10.60 36.14 17.51
N SER A 368 -10.79 36.27 16.20
CA SER A 368 -9.76 36.78 15.29
C SER A 368 -10.43 37.57 14.15
N LYS A 369 -9.86 38.73 13.90
CA LYS A 369 -10.31 39.80 12.99
C LYS A 369 -10.44 39.34 11.54
N GLY A 370 -11.41 39.93 10.83
CA GLY A 370 -11.45 40.08 9.37
C GLY A 370 -11.66 38.80 8.56
N MET A 371 -12.90 38.39 8.37
CA MET A 371 -13.29 37.45 7.32
C MET A 371 -14.09 38.22 6.27
N GLU A 372 -13.52 38.37 5.08
CA GLU A 372 -14.25 38.76 3.86
C GLU A 372 -15.39 37.75 3.62
N SER A 373 -16.54 38.20 3.15
CA SER A 373 -17.69 37.33 2.95
C SER A 373 -17.41 36.36 1.79
N TYR A 374 -17.87 35.12 1.92
CA TYR A 374 -17.75 34.07 0.88
C TYR A 374 -18.36 34.51 -0.46
N GLN A 375 -19.31 35.46 -0.43
CA GLN A 375 -19.89 36.10 -1.61
C GLN A 375 -18.85 36.92 -2.39
N SER A 376 -17.98 37.70 -1.72
CA SER A 376 -17.00 38.55 -2.42
C SER A 376 -15.82 37.77 -3.01
N PHE A 377 -15.61 36.53 -2.59
CA PHE A 377 -14.63 35.62 -3.20
C PHE A 377 -15.14 35.02 -4.51
N LEU A 378 -16.45 34.73 -4.61
CA LEU A 378 -17.05 34.16 -5.81
C LEU A 378 -17.22 35.18 -6.94
N GLU A 379 -17.35 36.47 -6.64
CA GLU A 379 -17.48 37.53 -7.65
C GLU A 379 -16.13 37.92 -8.30
N ARG A 380 -14.99 37.39 -7.82
CA ARG A 380 -13.65 37.65 -8.38
C ARG A 380 -13.07 36.49 -9.20
N LEU A 381 -13.74 35.33 -9.23
CA LEU A 381 -13.45 34.21 -10.13
C LEU A 381 -14.35 34.34 -11.36
#